data_AF-A0A9E6SUY1-F1
#
_entry.id   AF-A0A9E6SUY1-F1
#
_cell.length_a   1.000
_cell.length_b   1.000
_cell.length_c   1.000
_cell.angle_alpha   90.00
_cell.angle_beta   90.00
_cell.angle_gamma   90.00
#
_symmetry.space_group_name_H-M   'P 1'
#
loop_
_entity.id
_entity.type
_entity.pdbx_description
1 polymer ?
#
loop_
_entity_poly.entity_id
_entity_poly.type
_entity_poly.pdbx_seq_one_letter_code
_entity_poly.pdbx_strand_id
1 'polypeptide(L)'
;MTADGLDRFPYVAAAAHESVAARRHYWAVAIGLQDVDGLEVSPYLRDTAQGHIDGAYTIEQAGELVRAHHAAGHDDASREADLVSQRIAELLSRSPFCLAPGMLSTIHRHLFQDLDAAVYHPGEFKRERMMKQEDVLNGDSVLYADPLAYDMALAGAFSAEQAKFYRTLSGDELADFCHTIAFLWQVHPFYEGNTRTVAVFSELYLNHLGFSVTNEPFQKHARYFRDALVRAMYRNADAGVFPNESYLVSFYENVLGQASHPLVREDLLCAALFENPHLLRNVDPQEALDKRRW
;
A
#
# COMPACT_ATOMS: atom_id res chain seq x y z
N MET A 1 20.14 5.60 44.40
CA MET A 1 20.68 6.74 43.64
C MET A 1 19.63 7.09 42.60
N THR A 2 18.71 7.96 42.97
CA THR A 2 17.77 8.57 42.03
C THR A 2 18.59 9.49 41.15
N ALA A 3 18.57 9.26 39.83
CA ALA A 3 19.07 10.26 38.92
C ALA A 3 18.22 11.52 39.15
N ASP A 4 18.80 12.54 39.76
CA ASP A 4 18.22 13.89 39.82
C ASP A 4 18.19 14.44 38.39
N GLY A 5 17.23 13.96 37.61
CA GLY A 5 16.89 14.46 36.30
C GLY A 5 15.88 15.59 36.45
N LEU A 6 16.07 16.68 35.73
CA LEU A 6 15.18 17.84 35.67
C LEU A 6 13.80 17.53 35.06
N ASP A 7 13.50 16.27 34.74
CA ASP A 7 12.25 15.83 34.14
C ASP A 7 11.15 15.67 35.20
N ARG A 8 10.40 16.76 35.41
CA ARG A 8 9.08 16.75 36.05
C ARG A 8 7.94 16.56 35.04
N PHE A 9 8.21 16.01 33.85
CA PHE A 9 7.14 15.64 32.94
C PHE A 9 6.52 14.32 33.41
N PRO A 10 5.26 14.30 33.88
CA PRO A 10 4.58 13.04 34.14
C PRO A 10 4.53 12.23 32.84
N TYR A 11 4.68 10.92 32.93
CA TYR A 11 4.38 10.03 31.80
C TYR A 11 2.90 10.23 31.43
N VAL A 12 2.66 10.86 30.27
CA VAL A 12 1.33 11.01 29.67
C VAL A 12 1.29 10.06 28.49
N ALA A 13 0.24 9.25 28.39
CA ALA A 13 0.00 8.45 27.19
C ALA A 13 -0.01 9.39 25.97
N ALA A 14 0.67 9.03 24.88
CA ALA A 14 0.70 9.87 23.69
C ALA A 14 -0.75 10.17 23.26
N ALA A 15 -1.11 11.45 23.16
CA ALA A 15 -2.41 11.82 22.65
C ALA A 15 -2.52 11.31 21.19
N ALA A 16 -3.63 10.66 20.85
CA ALA A 16 -3.89 10.34 19.46
C ALA A 16 -3.88 11.63 18.63
N HIS A 17 -3.33 11.60 17.42
CA HIS A 17 -3.35 12.75 16.51
C HIS A 17 -4.80 13.02 16.03
N GLU A 18 -5.60 13.69 16.87
CA GLU A 18 -7.06 13.81 16.71
C GLU A 18 -7.53 15.04 15.92
N SER A 19 -6.62 15.75 15.24
CA SER A 19 -7.03 16.91 14.45
C SER A 19 -8.02 16.49 13.35
N VAL A 20 -8.98 17.37 13.02
CA VAL A 20 -9.92 17.14 11.91
C VAL A 20 -9.16 16.89 10.59
N ALA A 21 -8.04 17.59 10.38
CA ALA A 21 -7.18 17.40 9.21
C ALA A 21 -6.55 16.00 9.18
N ALA A 22 -6.03 15.50 10.30
CA ALA A 22 -5.47 14.15 10.40
C ALA A 22 -6.53 13.08 10.16
N ARG A 23 -7.71 13.19 10.80
CA ARG A 23 -8.82 12.26 10.57
C ARG A 23 -9.27 12.24 9.11
N ARG A 24 -9.34 13.41 8.46
CA ARG A 24 -9.65 13.53 7.03
C ARG A 24 -8.57 12.87 6.16
N HIS A 25 -7.30 13.05 6.53
CA HIS A 25 -6.17 12.42 5.84
C HIS A 25 -6.27 10.88 5.89
N TYR A 26 -6.42 10.29 7.08
CA TYR A 26 -6.49 8.83 7.25
C TYR A 26 -7.65 8.20 6.48
N TRP A 27 -8.85 8.78 6.54
CA TRP A 27 -10.00 8.28 5.80
C TRP A 27 -9.87 8.46 4.29
N ALA A 28 -9.25 9.55 3.82
CA ALA A 28 -9.03 9.77 2.40
C ALA A 28 -8.07 8.72 1.80
N VAL A 29 -6.96 8.43 2.49
CA VAL A 29 -6.02 7.37 2.11
C VAL A 29 -6.72 6.00 2.15
N ALA A 30 -7.38 5.69 3.26
CA ALA A 30 -8.04 4.40 3.48
C ALA A 30 -9.06 4.07 2.39
N ILE A 31 -9.91 5.03 2.02
CA ILE A 31 -10.93 4.87 0.99
C ILE A 31 -10.29 4.79 -0.40
N GLY A 32 -9.33 5.66 -0.71
CA GLY A 32 -8.70 5.69 -2.03
C GLY A 32 -7.91 4.42 -2.35
N LEU A 33 -7.27 3.82 -1.35
CA LEU A 33 -6.52 2.58 -1.52
C LEU A 33 -7.37 1.38 -1.95
N GLN A 34 -8.69 1.43 -1.82
CA GLN A 34 -9.56 0.34 -2.31
C GLN A 34 -9.60 0.27 -3.84
N ASP A 35 -9.34 1.38 -4.53
CA ASP A 35 -9.34 1.43 -6.00
C ASP A 35 -8.17 0.65 -6.61
N VAL A 36 -7.14 0.28 -5.83
CA VAL A 36 -6.08 -0.66 -6.25
C VAL A 36 -6.66 -1.94 -6.87
N ASP A 37 -7.73 -2.45 -6.25
CA ASP A 37 -8.44 -3.67 -6.65
C ASP A 37 -9.77 -3.34 -7.35
N GLY A 38 -10.00 -2.06 -7.67
CA GLY A 38 -11.23 -1.57 -8.30
C GLY A 38 -12.47 -1.68 -7.43
N LEU A 39 -12.30 -1.68 -6.11
CA LEU A 39 -13.38 -1.81 -5.14
C LEU A 39 -13.96 -0.44 -4.77
N GLU A 40 -15.27 -0.39 -4.57
CA GLU A 40 -15.97 0.82 -4.12
C GLU A 40 -16.51 0.66 -2.71
N VAL A 41 -16.27 1.68 -1.88
CA VAL A 41 -16.84 1.76 -0.53
C VAL A 41 -18.33 2.12 -0.57
N SER A 42 -19.08 1.69 0.43
CA SER A 42 -20.50 1.97 0.55
C SER A 42 -20.77 3.45 0.91
N PRO A 43 -22.00 3.95 0.67
CA PRO A 43 -22.44 5.22 1.23
C PRO A 43 -22.36 5.23 2.76
N TYR A 44 -22.69 4.10 3.42
CA TYR A 44 -22.65 3.97 4.87
C TYR A 44 -21.24 4.18 5.44
N LEU A 45 -20.21 3.64 4.79
CA LEU A 45 -18.82 3.91 5.20
C LEU A 45 -18.48 5.39 5.05
N ARG A 46 -18.88 6.05 3.95
CA ARG A 46 -18.60 7.48 3.74
C ARG A 46 -19.24 8.34 4.82
N ASP A 47 -20.50 8.07 5.16
CA ASP A 47 -21.20 8.76 6.25
C ASP A 47 -20.53 8.46 7.60
N THR A 48 -20.11 7.21 7.80
CA THR A 48 -19.43 6.80 9.03
C THR A 48 -18.06 7.50 9.17
N ALA A 49 -17.30 7.60 8.08
CA ALA A 49 -16.03 8.32 8.03
C ALA A 49 -16.24 9.81 8.31
N GLN A 50 -17.27 10.42 7.73
CA GLN A 50 -17.58 11.83 7.95
C GLN A 50 -17.95 12.12 9.41
N GLY A 51 -18.78 11.26 10.05
CA GLY A 51 -19.07 11.41 11.48
C GLY A 51 -17.84 11.26 12.37
N HIS A 52 -16.89 10.37 12.02
CA HIS A 52 -15.61 10.30 12.72
C HIS A 52 -14.78 11.58 12.52
N ILE A 53 -14.72 12.12 11.30
CA ILE A 53 -13.98 13.36 10.98
C ILE A 53 -14.55 14.55 11.76
N ASP A 54 -15.88 14.62 11.89
CA ASP A 54 -16.59 15.70 12.60
C ASP A 54 -16.55 15.54 14.13
N GLY A 55 -16.11 14.38 14.64
CA GLY A 55 -15.99 14.11 16.08
C GLY A 55 -17.28 13.65 16.74
N ALA A 56 -18.23 13.12 15.97
CA ALA A 56 -19.43 12.50 16.51
C ALA A 56 -19.11 11.24 17.33
N TYR A 57 -18.02 10.54 17.00
CA TYR A 57 -17.52 9.35 17.69
C TYR A 57 -16.02 9.12 17.42
N THR A 58 -15.38 8.25 18.20
CA THR A 58 -13.96 7.86 18.07
C THR A 58 -13.74 6.90 16.90
N ILE A 59 -12.47 6.63 16.55
CA ILE A 59 -12.12 5.67 15.49
C ILE A 59 -12.55 4.24 15.85
N GLU A 60 -12.51 3.87 17.13
CA GLU A 60 -12.99 2.57 17.62
C GLU A 60 -14.49 2.41 17.42
N GLN A 61 -15.25 3.44 17.80
CA GLN A 61 -16.71 3.47 17.63
C GLN A 61 -17.10 3.45 16.15
N ALA A 62 -16.40 4.22 15.29
CA ALA A 62 -16.57 4.14 13.84
C ALA A 62 -16.35 2.71 13.33
N GLY A 63 -15.31 2.03 13.85
CA GLY A 63 -15.02 0.64 13.52
C GLY A 63 -16.12 -0.33 13.92
N GLU A 64 -16.69 -0.18 15.11
CA GLU A 64 -17.83 -0.98 15.57
C GLU A 64 -19.05 -0.78 14.68
N LEU A 65 -19.36 0.45 14.28
CA LEU A 65 -20.48 0.77 13.39
C LEU A 65 -20.34 0.09 12.02
N VAL A 66 -19.16 0.13 11.40
CA VAL A 66 -18.90 -0.52 10.10
C VAL A 66 -19.01 -2.04 10.22
N ARG A 67 -18.37 -2.64 11.23
CA ARG A 67 -18.43 -4.10 11.42
C ARG A 67 -19.84 -4.59 11.73
N ALA A 68 -20.60 -3.86 12.55
CA ALA A 68 -21.99 -4.21 12.87
C ALA A 68 -22.91 -4.14 11.63
N HIS A 69 -22.74 -3.13 10.77
CA HIS A 69 -23.49 -3.00 9.52
C HIS A 69 -23.32 -4.22 8.60
N HIS A 70 -22.08 -4.65 8.40
CA HIS A 70 -21.75 -5.83 7.59
C HIS A 70 -22.13 -7.15 8.27
N ALA A 71 -22.10 -7.22 9.60
CA ALA A 71 -22.59 -8.39 10.34
C ALA A 71 -24.11 -8.58 10.24
N ALA A 72 -24.86 -7.50 9.97
CA ALA A 72 -26.30 -7.54 9.71
C ALA A 72 -26.64 -7.95 8.25
N GLY A 73 -25.65 -8.17 7.39
CA GLY A 73 -25.84 -8.60 6.01
C GLY A 73 -26.14 -7.47 5.01
N HIS A 74 -25.82 -6.22 5.37
CA HIS A 74 -25.95 -5.07 4.46
C HIS A 74 -24.71 -4.90 3.57
N ASP A 75 -24.90 -4.30 2.38
CA ASP A 75 -23.84 -3.84 1.47
C ASP A 75 -22.72 -4.86 1.18
N ASP A 76 -23.08 -6.14 1.02
CA ASP A 76 -22.12 -7.25 0.84
C ASP A 76 -21.11 -7.02 -0.31
N ALA A 77 -21.52 -6.32 -1.37
CA ALA A 77 -20.66 -5.96 -2.49
C ALA A 77 -19.51 -4.98 -2.12
N SER A 78 -19.71 -4.14 -1.09
CA SER A 78 -18.71 -3.19 -0.59
C SER A 78 -18.04 -3.67 0.70
N ARG A 79 -18.36 -4.89 1.17
CA ARG A 79 -17.90 -5.44 2.45
C ARG A 79 -16.40 -5.35 2.62
N GLU A 80 -15.65 -5.80 1.62
CA GLU A 80 -14.19 -5.76 1.67
C GLU A 80 -13.68 -4.32 1.75
N ALA A 81 -14.13 -3.48 0.82
CA ALA A 81 -13.69 -2.08 0.73
C ALA A 81 -13.93 -1.34 2.04
N ASP A 82 -15.09 -1.54 2.65
CA ASP A 82 -15.49 -0.90 3.89
C ASP A 82 -14.69 -1.36 5.10
N LEU A 83 -14.59 -2.68 5.29
CA LEU A 83 -13.87 -3.25 6.44
C LEU A 83 -12.39 -2.92 6.37
N VAL A 84 -11.78 -3.06 5.18
CA VAL A 84 -10.36 -2.76 5.00
C VAL A 84 -10.10 -1.25 5.14
N SER A 85 -10.94 -0.38 4.57
CA SER A 85 -10.80 1.08 4.76
C SER A 85 -10.86 1.45 6.24
N GLN A 86 -11.80 0.89 6.98
CA GLN A 86 -11.92 1.12 8.42
C GLN A 86 -10.62 0.74 9.15
N ARG A 87 -10.04 -0.43 8.84
CA ARG A 87 -8.79 -0.90 9.44
C ARG A 87 -7.59 -0.06 9.05
N ILE A 88 -7.51 0.40 7.79
CA ILE A 88 -6.45 1.33 7.37
C ILE A 88 -6.55 2.63 8.18
N ALA A 89 -7.74 3.23 8.27
CA ALA A 89 -7.93 4.48 9.02
C ALA A 89 -7.61 4.31 10.52
N GLU A 90 -8.01 3.19 11.13
CA GLU A 90 -7.66 2.83 12.51
C GLU A 90 -6.15 2.71 12.72
N LEU A 91 -5.46 2.02 11.81
CA LEU A 91 -4.02 1.78 11.91
C LEU A 91 -3.21 3.06 11.72
N LEU A 92 -3.55 3.87 10.72
CA LEU A 92 -2.89 5.16 10.47
C LEU A 92 -3.12 6.15 11.61
N SER A 93 -4.32 6.15 12.22
CA SER A 93 -4.62 7.00 13.38
C SER A 93 -3.82 6.63 14.62
N ARG A 94 -3.50 5.35 14.81
CA ARG A 94 -2.66 4.88 15.95
C ARG A 94 -1.17 4.97 15.65
N SER A 95 -0.81 4.95 14.36
CA SER A 95 0.56 5.01 13.85
C SER A 95 1.58 4.09 14.56
N PRO A 96 1.25 2.81 14.89
CA PRO A 96 2.27 1.90 15.41
C PRO A 96 3.28 1.60 14.31
N PHE A 97 4.58 1.71 14.59
CA PHE A 97 5.59 1.39 13.59
C PHE A 97 6.89 0.86 14.19
N CYS A 98 7.47 -0.12 13.49
CA CYS A 98 8.82 -0.61 13.68
C CYS A 98 9.36 -1.03 12.31
N LEU A 99 10.59 -0.62 11.97
CA LEU A 99 11.24 -1.01 10.73
C LEU A 99 11.81 -2.43 10.84
N ALA A 100 10.93 -3.43 10.78
CA ALA A 100 11.28 -4.85 10.87
C ALA A 100 10.40 -5.72 9.96
N PRO A 101 10.89 -6.88 9.48
CA PRO A 101 10.10 -7.77 8.61
C PRO A 101 8.72 -8.13 9.16
N GLY A 102 8.62 -8.37 10.47
CA GLY A 102 7.36 -8.70 11.14
C GLY A 102 6.30 -7.58 11.08
N MET A 103 6.69 -6.35 10.74
CA MET A 103 5.77 -5.23 10.58
C MET A 103 4.81 -5.46 9.40
N LEU A 104 5.29 -6.04 8.30
CA LEU A 104 4.42 -6.35 7.14
C LEU A 104 3.31 -7.33 7.52
N SER A 105 3.65 -8.42 8.21
CA SER A 105 2.66 -9.40 8.69
C SER A 105 1.70 -8.79 9.71
N THR A 106 2.18 -7.86 10.54
CA THR A 106 1.36 -7.15 11.53
C THR A 106 0.35 -6.22 10.86
N ILE A 107 0.79 -5.43 9.89
CA ILE A 107 -0.08 -4.57 9.07
C ILE A 107 -1.10 -5.44 8.35
N HIS A 108 -0.65 -6.43 7.57
CA HIS A 108 -1.53 -7.30 6.80
C HIS A 108 -2.58 -7.96 7.68
N ARG A 109 -2.19 -8.52 8.84
CA ARG A 109 -3.14 -9.10 9.78
C ARG A 109 -4.19 -8.09 10.21
N HIS A 110 -3.78 -6.88 10.58
CA HIS A 110 -4.70 -5.84 11.03
C HIS A 110 -5.69 -5.44 9.95
N LEU A 111 -5.23 -5.27 8.70
CA LEU A 111 -6.06 -4.82 7.59
C LEU A 111 -7.14 -5.83 7.20
N PHE A 112 -6.83 -7.13 7.25
CA PHE A 112 -7.69 -8.17 6.65
C PHE A 112 -8.32 -9.13 7.68
N GLN A 113 -8.18 -8.87 8.99
CA GLN A 113 -8.71 -9.75 10.06
C GLN A 113 -10.24 -9.93 10.06
N ASP A 114 -11.01 -9.03 9.44
CA ASP A 114 -12.47 -9.10 9.40
C ASP A 114 -13.01 -9.73 8.08
N LEU A 115 -12.12 -10.20 7.21
CA LEU A 115 -12.45 -10.88 5.95
C LEU A 115 -12.37 -12.39 6.07
N ASP A 116 -12.70 -13.11 5.00
CA ASP A 116 -12.60 -14.57 4.96
C ASP A 116 -11.15 -15.03 5.15
N ALA A 117 -10.90 -15.71 6.27
CA ALA A 117 -9.58 -16.21 6.63
C ALA A 117 -9.03 -17.26 5.66
N ALA A 118 -9.90 -17.98 4.93
CA ALA A 118 -9.50 -18.95 3.91
C ALA A 118 -9.06 -18.29 2.58
N VAL A 119 -9.36 -17.01 2.39
CA VAL A 119 -8.94 -16.22 1.22
C VAL A 119 -7.72 -15.38 1.58
N TYR A 120 -7.80 -14.64 2.68
CA TYR A 120 -6.80 -13.63 3.02
C TYR A 120 -5.64 -14.15 3.87
N HIS A 121 -5.84 -15.21 4.66
CA HIS A 121 -4.87 -15.71 5.63
C HIS A 121 -4.14 -14.59 6.40
N PRO A 122 -4.85 -13.80 7.24
CA PRO A 122 -4.34 -12.53 7.75
C PRO A 122 -2.97 -12.62 8.48
N GLY A 123 -1.93 -12.14 7.79
CA GLY A 123 -0.57 -12.02 8.30
C GLY A 123 0.28 -13.27 8.08
N GLU A 124 -0.22 -14.26 7.36
CA GLU A 124 0.48 -15.49 7.01
C GLU A 124 1.02 -15.42 5.58
N PHE A 125 2.25 -15.88 5.38
CA PHE A 125 2.81 -15.98 4.05
C PHE A 125 2.23 -17.17 3.29
N LYS A 126 1.99 -16.97 1.99
CA LYS A 126 1.56 -18.05 1.10
C LYS A 126 2.67 -19.06 0.86
N ARG A 127 2.29 -20.29 0.53
CA ARG A 127 3.23 -21.41 0.32
C ARG A 127 3.44 -21.76 -1.14
N GLU A 128 2.68 -21.13 -2.02
CA GLU A 128 2.68 -21.42 -3.44
C GLU A 128 3.27 -20.25 -4.22
N ARG A 129 3.96 -20.58 -5.31
CA ARG A 129 4.42 -19.57 -6.27
C ARG A 129 3.21 -18.96 -6.97
N MET A 130 3.35 -17.69 -7.32
CA MET A 130 2.33 -16.96 -8.07
C MET A 130 2.85 -16.49 -9.41
N MET A 131 1.90 -16.39 -10.33
CA MET A 131 1.98 -15.56 -11.52
C MET A 131 0.74 -14.68 -11.49
N LYS A 132 0.90 -13.39 -11.80
CA LYS A 132 -0.21 -12.45 -11.80
C LYS A 132 -0.17 -11.67 -13.11
N GLN A 133 -1.28 -11.67 -13.81
CA GLN A 133 -1.42 -10.85 -15.01
C GLN A 133 -1.40 -9.38 -14.59
N GLU A 134 -0.45 -8.63 -15.13
CA GLU A 134 -0.38 -7.20 -14.93
C GLU A 134 -0.83 -6.50 -16.20
N ASP A 135 -1.93 -5.79 -16.03
CA ASP A 135 -2.54 -4.82 -16.90
C ASP A 135 -1.57 -4.04 -17.79
N VAL A 136 -0.64 -3.30 -17.18
CA VAL A 136 0.33 -2.44 -17.90
C VAL A 136 1.38 -3.22 -18.69
N LEU A 137 1.42 -4.54 -18.54
CA LEU A 137 2.34 -5.45 -19.22
C LEU A 137 1.66 -6.30 -20.29
N ASN A 138 0.46 -5.91 -20.75
CA ASN A 138 -0.34 -6.72 -21.67
C ASN A 138 -0.67 -8.13 -21.11
N GLY A 139 -0.81 -8.21 -19.79
CA GLY A 139 -1.06 -9.45 -19.08
C GLY A 139 0.20 -10.23 -18.70
N ASP A 140 1.42 -9.82 -19.08
CA ASP A 140 2.63 -10.46 -18.54
C ASP A 140 2.71 -10.30 -17.02
N SER A 141 3.56 -11.10 -16.39
CA SER A 141 3.76 -11.09 -14.94
C SER A 141 5.12 -10.54 -14.57
N VAL A 142 5.17 -9.82 -13.44
CA VAL A 142 6.42 -9.66 -12.69
C VAL A 142 6.86 -11.03 -12.17
N LEU A 143 8.18 -11.25 -12.06
CA LEU A 143 8.72 -12.41 -11.37
C LEU A 143 8.71 -12.14 -9.86
N TYR A 144 7.72 -12.69 -9.16
CA TYR A 144 7.64 -12.60 -7.70
C TYR A 144 8.59 -13.58 -7.02
N ALA A 145 8.89 -13.33 -5.74
CA ALA A 145 9.77 -14.20 -4.98
C ALA A 145 9.19 -15.62 -4.81
N ASP A 146 10.08 -16.62 -4.80
CA ASP A 146 9.72 -17.98 -4.42
C ASP A 146 9.43 -18.02 -2.91
N PRO A 147 8.38 -18.73 -2.44
CA PRO A 147 8.06 -18.83 -1.01
C PRO A 147 9.23 -19.30 -0.14
N LEU A 148 10.17 -20.09 -0.67
CA LEU A 148 11.38 -20.51 0.03
C LEU A 148 12.33 -19.34 0.37
N ALA A 149 12.16 -18.19 -0.29
CA ALA A 149 13.04 -17.04 -0.16
C ALA A 149 12.42 -15.87 0.62
N TYR A 150 11.14 -15.92 1.03
CA TYR A 150 10.47 -14.77 1.67
C TYR A 150 11.21 -14.25 2.90
N ASP A 151 11.52 -15.12 3.86
CA ASP A 151 12.19 -14.71 5.09
C ASP A 151 13.57 -14.10 4.79
N MET A 152 14.32 -14.71 3.87
CA MET A 152 15.65 -14.23 3.47
C MET A 152 15.58 -12.88 2.76
N ALA A 153 14.67 -12.73 1.80
CA ALA A 153 14.48 -11.52 1.01
C ALA A 153 14.04 -10.35 1.90
N LEU A 154 13.05 -10.57 2.77
CA LEU A 154 12.58 -9.56 3.71
C LEU A 154 13.65 -9.20 4.74
N ALA A 155 14.33 -10.18 5.35
CA ALA A 155 15.41 -9.89 6.30
C ALA A 155 16.53 -9.05 5.66
N GLY A 156 16.91 -9.38 4.42
CA GLY A 156 17.89 -8.62 3.64
C GLY A 156 17.43 -7.19 3.36
N ALA A 157 16.21 -7.02 2.84
CA ALA A 157 15.64 -5.71 2.51
C ALA A 157 15.56 -4.80 3.73
N PHE A 158 15.02 -5.28 4.85
CA PHE A 158 14.89 -4.48 6.07
C PHE A 158 16.25 -4.14 6.69
N SER A 159 17.22 -5.05 6.64
CA SER A 159 18.59 -4.79 7.10
C SER A 159 19.26 -3.70 6.27
N ALA A 160 19.14 -3.78 4.94
CA ALA A 160 19.66 -2.76 4.04
C ALA A 160 18.98 -1.40 4.25
N GLU A 161 17.65 -1.39 4.45
CA GLU A 161 16.89 -0.17 4.71
C GLU A 161 17.28 0.50 6.04
N GLN A 162 17.47 -0.29 7.10
CA GLN A 162 17.92 0.23 8.40
C GLN A 162 19.29 0.91 8.36
N ALA A 163 20.13 0.57 7.38
CA ALA A 163 21.44 1.20 7.20
C ALA A 163 21.36 2.56 6.48
N LYS A 164 20.20 2.92 5.92
CA LYS A 164 20.01 4.18 5.20
C LYS A 164 19.73 5.34 6.15
N PHE A 165 20.11 6.54 5.71
CA PHE A 165 19.84 7.78 6.42
C PHE A 165 19.18 8.78 5.48
N TYR A 166 17.90 9.05 5.72
CA TYR A 166 17.12 10.00 4.94
C TYR A 166 17.19 11.38 5.56
N ARG A 167 17.55 12.39 4.76
CA ARG A 167 17.60 13.79 5.17
C ARG A 167 16.45 14.57 4.58
N THR A 168 16.38 14.56 3.25
CA THR A 168 15.34 15.28 2.50
C THR A 168 14.40 14.32 1.78
N LEU A 169 14.81 13.05 1.63
CA LEU A 169 14.05 12.04 0.90
C LEU A 169 13.72 12.54 -0.51
N SER A 170 14.77 12.91 -1.25
CA SER A 170 14.71 13.47 -2.60
C SER A 170 15.91 12.97 -3.42
N GLY A 171 15.80 12.94 -4.75
CA GLY A 171 16.89 12.45 -5.61
C GLY A 171 17.24 10.99 -5.29
N ASP A 172 18.52 10.69 -5.09
CA ASP A 172 18.99 9.32 -4.79
C ASP A 172 18.36 8.75 -3.52
N GLU A 173 18.16 9.57 -2.47
CA GLU A 173 17.48 9.14 -1.24
C GLU A 173 16.04 8.67 -1.52
N LEU A 174 15.32 9.36 -2.41
CA LEU A 174 13.96 8.97 -2.78
C LEU A 174 13.94 7.76 -3.70
N ALA A 175 14.89 7.67 -4.64
CA ALA A 175 15.04 6.48 -5.49
C ALA A 175 15.29 5.23 -4.65
N ASP A 176 16.20 5.31 -3.67
CA ASP A 176 16.49 4.22 -2.73
C ASP A 176 15.27 3.81 -1.90
N PHE A 177 14.46 4.77 -1.46
CA PHE A 177 13.20 4.48 -0.76
C PHE A 177 12.19 3.78 -1.69
N CYS A 178 12.00 4.31 -2.89
CA CYS A 178 11.10 3.73 -3.90
C CYS A 178 11.51 2.30 -4.28
N HIS A 179 12.82 2.06 -4.43
CA HIS A 179 13.36 0.73 -4.67
C HIS A 179 12.97 -0.24 -3.54
N THR A 180 13.13 0.17 -2.27
CA THR A 180 12.74 -0.66 -1.12
C THR A 180 11.25 -0.97 -1.14
N ILE A 181 10.38 0.03 -1.33
CA ILE A 181 8.93 -0.18 -1.39
C ILE A 181 8.55 -1.14 -2.53
N ALA A 182 9.11 -0.94 -3.72
CA ALA A 182 8.86 -1.78 -4.88
C ALA A 182 9.36 -3.21 -4.67
N PHE A 183 10.53 -3.37 -4.04
CA PHE A 183 11.09 -4.68 -3.73
C PHE A 183 10.22 -5.43 -2.70
N LEU A 184 9.78 -4.76 -1.62
CA LEU A 184 8.87 -5.36 -0.64
C LEU A 184 7.55 -5.82 -1.30
N TRP A 185 7.04 -5.06 -2.26
CA TRP A 185 5.89 -5.46 -3.06
C TRP A 185 6.18 -6.64 -4.01
N GLN A 186 7.37 -6.71 -4.63
CA GLN A 186 7.79 -7.82 -5.49
C GLN A 186 7.98 -9.14 -4.73
N VAL A 187 8.36 -9.09 -3.44
CA VAL A 187 8.35 -10.30 -2.59
C VAL A 187 6.95 -10.91 -2.57
N HIS A 188 5.92 -10.06 -2.51
CA HIS A 188 4.51 -10.44 -2.61
C HIS A 188 4.11 -11.62 -1.70
N PRO A 189 4.41 -11.59 -0.39
CA PRO A 189 4.39 -12.80 0.41
C PRO A 189 2.99 -13.27 0.83
N PHE A 190 1.94 -12.44 0.71
CA PHE A 190 0.58 -12.77 1.14
C PHE A 190 -0.29 -13.32 0.00
N TYR A 191 -1.42 -13.95 0.34
CA TYR A 191 -2.38 -14.47 -0.65
C TYR A 191 -3.09 -13.34 -1.39
N GLU A 192 -3.63 -12.37 -0.66
CA GLU A 192 -4.27 -11.17 -1.19
C GLU A 192 -3.78 -9.93 -0.45
N GLY A 193 -4.11 -8.72 -0.94
CA GLY A 193 -3.87 -7.49 -0.18
C GLY A 193 -2.41 -7.00 -0.07
N ASN A 194 -1.49 -7.53 -0.88
CA ASN A 194 -0.07 -7.15 -0.87
C ASN A 194 0.15 -5.65 -1.15
N THR A 195 -0.52 -5.11 -2.18
CA THR A 195 -0.37 -3.69 -2.56
C THR A 195 -0.88 -2.75 -1.47
N ARG A 196 -2.07 -3.01 -0.91
CA ARG A 196 -2.64 -2.22 0.21
C ARG A 196 -1.75 -2.31 1.46
N THR A 197 -1.19 -3.48 1.75
CA THR A 197 -0.22 -3.67 2.86
C THR A 197 1.02 -2.81 2.68
N VAL A 198 1.65 -2.84 1.50
CA VAL A 198 2.89 -2.09 1.22
C VAL A 198 2.63 -0.58 1.18
N ALA A 199 1.48 -0.14 0.65
CA ALA A 199 1.08 1.27 0.70
C ALA A 199 0.99 1.77 2.15
N VAL A 200 0.25 1.07 3.00
CA VAL A 200 0.11 1.44 4.43
C VAL A 200 1.44 1.35 5.17
N PHE A 201 2.28 0.36 4.88
CA PHE A 201 3.63 0.29 5.40
C PHE A 201 4.44 1.54 5.05
N SER A 202 4.39 1.97 3.78
CA SER A 202 5.13 3.14 3.31
C SER A 202 4.67 4.41 4.03
N GLU A 203 3.37 4.58 4.26
CA GLU A 203 2.83 5.76 4.93
C GLU A 203 3.21 5.81 6.42
N LEU A 204 3.08 4.68 7.12
CA LEU A 204 3.55 4.56 8.50
C LEU A 204 5.06 4.79 8.61
N TYR A 205 5.83 4.32 7.63
CA TYR A 205 7.27 4.50 7.62
C TYR A 205 7.69 5.96 7.37
N LEU A 206 7.06 6.64 6.41
CA LEU A 206 7.28 8.07 6.16
C LEU A 206 6.97 8.91 7.39
N ASN A 207 5.85 8.62 8.08
CA ASN A 207 5.50 9.25 9.34
C ASN A 207 6.54 8.98 10.44
N HIS A 208 7.05 7.75 10.54
CA HIS A 208 8.12 7.39 11.48
C HIS A 208 9.44 8.13 11.21
N LEU A 209 9.76 8.35 9.92
CA LEU A 209 10.91 9.14 9.50
C LEU A 209 10.72 10.66 9.71
N GLY A 210 9.51 11.10 10.10
CA GLY A 210 9.19 12.50 10.36
C GLY A 210 8.83 13.31 9.12
N PHE A 211 8.57 12.67 7.98
CA PHE A 211 8.09 13.34 6.78
C PHE A 211 6.58 13.51 6.82
N SER A 212 6.11 14.70 6.49
CA SER A 212 4.68 14.96 6.30
C SER A 212 4.26 14.50 4.90
N VAL A 213 3.15 13.78 4.82
CA VAL A 213 2.60 13.26 3.57
C VAL A 213 1.28 13.93 3.21
N THR A 214 1.06 14.16 1.91
CA THR A 214 -0.22 14.57 1.36
C THR A 214 -1.11 13.34 1.11
N ASN A 215 -2.43 13.49 1.18
CA ASN A 215 -3.35 12.38 0.92
C ASN A 215 -3.70 12.19 -0.56
N GLU A 216 -3.51 13.21 -1.40
CA GLU A 216 -4.04 13.21 -2.77
C GLU A 216 -3.59 11.99 -3.59
N PRO A 217 -2.30 11.59 -3.59
CA PRO A 217 -1.87 10.50 -4.47
C PRO A 217 -2.48 9.15 -4.12
N PHE A 218 -2.49 8.75 -2.84
CA PHE A 218 -3.17 7.51 -2.43
C PHE A 218 -4.69 7.60 -2.53
N GLN A 219 -5.27 8.79 -2.35
CA GLN A 219 -6.71 8.99 -2.49
C GLN A 219 -7.20 8.82 -3.93
N LYS A 220 -6.46 9.38 -4.91
CA LYS A 220 -6.93 9.54 -6.30
C LYS A 220 -6.19 8.69 -7.33
N HIS A 221 -5.00 8.20 -7.00
CA HIS A 221 -4.08 7.57 -7.94
C HIS A 221 -3.57 6.20 -7.44
N ALA A 222 -4.39 5.50 -6.65
CA ALA A 222 -4.09 4.17 -6.12
C ALA A 222 -3.74 3.13 -7.21
N ARG A 223 -4.45 3.13 -8.35
CA ARG A 223 -4.10 2.25 -9.49
C ARG A 223 -2.79 2.63 -10.16
N TYR A 224 -2.49 3.93 -10.28
CA TYR A 224 -1.18 4.38 -10.77
C TYR A 224 -0.07 3.88 -9.85
N PHE A 225 -0.25 3.96 -8.53
CA PHE A 225 0.72 3.43 -7.56
C PHE A 225 0.97 1.94 -7.79
N ARG A 226 -0.08 1.13 -7.96
CA ARG A 226 0.03 -0.29 -8.29
C ARG A 226 0.86 -0.51 -9.57
N ASP A 227 0.53 0.20 -10.65
CA ASP A 227 1.24 0.07 -11.92
C ASP A 227 2.70 0.55 -11.83
N ALA A 228 2.97 1.58 -11.03
CA ALA A 228 4.32 2.09 -10.82
C ALA A 228 5.19 1.06 -10.09
N LEU A 229 4.64 0.30 -9.14
CA LEU A 229 5.32 -0.84 -8.51
C LEU A 229 5.65 -1.94 -9.52
N VAL A 230 4.71 -2.25 -10.43
CA VAL A 230 4.93 -3.19 -11.54
C VAL A 230 6.09 -2.71 -12.42
N ARG A 231 6.06 -1.44 -12.87
CA ARG A 231 7.07 -0.87 -13.74
C ARG A 231 8.45 -0.76 -13.08
N ALA A 232 8.49 -0.52 -11.78
CA ALA A 232 9.72 -0.54 -11.00
C ALA A 232 10.39 -1.92 -10.98
N MET A 233 9.64 -3.01 -11.11
CA MET A 233 10.16 -4.37 -10.86
C MET A 233 10.15 -5.29 -12.09
N TYR A 234 9.50 -4.90 -13.17
CA TYR A 234 9.40 -5.71 -14.38
C TYR A 234 10.68 -5.67 -15.23
N ARG A 235 11.07 -6.83 -15.77
CA ARG A 235 12.22 -6.98 -16.68
C ARG A 235 11.92 -7.97 -17.79
N ASN A 236 12.12 -7.53 -19.02
CA ASN A 236 12.08 -8.35 -20.21
C ASN A 236 13.13 -7.85 -21.22
N ALA A 237 14.29 -8.51 -21.21
CA ALA A 237 15.43 -8.10 -22.05
C ALA A 237 15.13 -8.25 -23.55
N ASP A 238 14.37 -9.28 -23.94
CA ASP A 238 14.00 -9.52 -25.34
C ASP A 238 13.06 -8.44 -25.88
N ALA A 239 12.21 -7.89 -25.01
CA ALA A 239 11.37 -6.74 -25.31
C ALA A 239 12.06 -5.37 -25.14
N GLY A 240 13.33 -5.35 -24.69
CA GLY A 240 14.04 -4.11 -24.34
C GLY A 240 13.43 -3.36 -23.15
N VAL A 241 12.65 -4.04 -22.30
CA VAL A 241 11.98 -3.45 -21.14
C VAL A 241 12.77 -3.76 -19.87
N PHE A 242 13.15 -2.71 -19.16
CA PHE A 242 13.90 -2.79 -17.91
C PHE A 242 13.14 -2.10 -16.77
N PRO A 243 13.46 -2.45 -15.52
CA PRO A 243 12.97 -1.74 -14.33
C PRO A 243 13.03 -0.22 -14.52
N ASN A 244 11.88 0.44 -14.33
CA ASN A 244 11.79 1.90 -14.35
C ASN A 244 11.07 2.41 -13.10
N GLU A 245 11.85 2.90 -12.15
CA GLU A 245 11.37 3.43 -10.88
C GLU A 245 10.89 4.88 -10.98
N SER A 246 11.13 5.57 -12.10
CA SER A 246 10.80 7.00 -12.23
C SER A 246 9.33 7.31 -11.97
N TYR A 247 8.43 6.40 -12.36
CA TYR A 247 6.99 6.56 -12.12
C TYR A 247 6.65 6.52 -10.63
N LEU A 248 7.31 5.65 -9.87
CA LEU A 248 7.13 5.52 -8.43
C LEU A 248 7.77 6.71 -7.69
N VAL A 249 8.94 7.16 -8.16
CA VAL A 249 9.57 8.40 -7.68
C VAL A 249 8.62 9.58 -7.86
N SER A 250 8.07 9.81 -9.05
CA SER A 250 7.11 10.90 -9.28
C SER A 250 5.83 10.78 -8.45
N PHE A 251 5.37 9.56 -8.16
CA PHE A 251 4.28 9.34 -7.22
C PHE A 251 4.64 9.84 -5.82
N TYR A 252 5.81 9.44 -5.29
CA TYR A 252 6.23 9.84 -3.95
C TYR A 252 6.68 11.30 -3.86
N GLU A 253 7.19 11.91 -4.93
CA GLU A 253 7.42 13.36 -4.99
C GLU A 253 6.11 14.14 -4.78
N ASN A 254 4.99 13.65 -5.33
CA ASN A 254 3.67 14.21 -5.05
C ASN A 254 3.21 13.90 -3.61
N VAL A 255 3.43 12.68 -3.10
CA VAL A 255 3.08 12.31 -1.71
C VAL A 255 3.80 13.22 -0.72
N LEU A 256 5.07 13.53 -0.96
CA LEU A 256 5.90 14.38 -0.11
C LEU A 256 5.66 15.88 -0.34
N GLY A 257 4.79 16.25 -1.27
CA GLY A 257 4.52 17.65 -1.64
C GLY A 257 5.73 18.36 -2.26
N GLN A 258 6.71 17.59 -2.77
CA GLN A 258 7.92 18.11 -3.41
C GLN A 258 7.64 18.54 -4.86
N ALA A 259 6.65 17.91 -5.51
CA ALA A 259 6.26 18.21 -6.88
C ALA A 259 4.76 17.97 -7.13
N SER A 260 4.33 18.20 -8.37
CA SER A 260 2.96 17.95 -8.84
C SER A 260 2.99 17.35 -10.24
N HIS A 261 3.47 16.12 -10.33
CA HIS A 261 3.53 15.34 -11.56
C HIS A 261 2.13 14.88 -11.99
N PRO A 262 1.83 14.87 -13.30
CA PRO A 262 0.66 14.16 -13.80
C PRO A 262 0.86 12.65 -13.58
N LEU A 263 -0.11 12.01 -12.92
CA LEU A 263 -0.09 10.58 -12.62
C LEU A 263 -1.06 9.84 -13.56
N VAL A 264 -0.62 9.65 -14.80
CA VAL A 264 -1.40 9.09 -15.92
C VAL A 264 -1.01 7.63 -16.13
N ARG A 265 -1.97 6.70 -16.07
CA ARG A 265 -1.69 5.25 -16.11
C ARG A 265 -1.24 4.79 -17.49
N GLU A 266 -1.73 5.44 -18.54
CA GLU A 266 -1.43 5.13 -19.94
C GLU A 266 0.07 5.29 -20.24
N ASP A 267 0.75 6.20 -19.55
CA ASP A 267 2.20 6.41 -19.65
C ASP A 267 3.01 5.22 -19.11
N LEU A 268 2.38 4.34 -18.32
CA LEU A 268 2.98 3.15 -17.72
C LEU A 268 2.79 1.91 -18.58
N LEU A 269 2.10 1.99 -19.72
CA LEU A 269 1.98 0.86 -20.63
C LEU A 269 3.35 0.46 -21.21
N CYS A 270 3.67 -0.83 -21.17
CA CYS A 270 4.81 -1.39 -21.88
C CYS A 270 4.45 -1.61 -23.35
N ALA A 271 4.41 -0.52 -24.14
CA ALA A 271 3.95 -0.53 -25.53
C ALA A 271 4.52 -1.68 -26.38
N ALA A 272 5.81 -2.02 -26.22
CA ALA A 272 6.45 -3.12 -26.92
C ALA A 272 5.72 -4.47 -26.75
N LEU A 273 5.17 -4.77 -25.56
CA LEU A 273 4.44 -6.01 -25.29
C LEU A 273 3.05 -6.02 -25.92
N PHE A 274 2.42 -4.85 -26.06
CA PHE A 274 1.13 -4.70 -26.74
C PHE A 274 1.26 -4.67 -28.26
N GLU A 275 2.38 -4.16 -28.77
CA GLU A 275 2.68 -4.14 -30.22
C GLU A 275 3.10 -5.52 -30.71
N ASN A 276 3.81 -6.28 -29.88
CA ASN A 276 4.21 -7.64 -30.19
C ASN A 276 3.96 -8.59 -29.00
N PRO A 277 2.76 -9.18 -28.90
CA PRO A 277 2.41 -10.13 -27.85
C PRO A 277 3.31 -11.37 -27.78
N HIS A 278 4.07 -11.70 -28.84
CA HIS A 278 5.05 -12.80 -28.78
C HIS A 278 6.23 -12.52 -27.85
N LEU A 279 6.38 -11.29 -27.37
CA LEU A 279 7.39 -10.92 -26.38
C LEU A 279 6.96 -11.19 -24.94
N LEU A 280 5.70 -11.58 -24.69
CA LEU A 280 5.23 -12.00 -23.37
C LEU A 280 5.99 -13.24 -22.90
N ARG A 281 6.45 -13.22 -21.65
CA ARG A 281 7.31 -14.31 -21.12
C ARG A 281 6.54 -15.33 -20.30
N ASN A 282 5.53 -14.88 -19.57
CA ASN A 282 4.87 -15.70 -18.58
C ASN A 282 3.44 -16.10 -19.00
N VAL A 283 2.89 -15.45 -20.02
CA VAL A 283 1.51 -15.68 -20.50
C VAL A 283 1.53 -16.03 -21.99
N ASP A 284 0.63 -16.92 -22.42
CA ASP A 284 0.48 -17.24 -23.83
C ASP A 284 0.07 -15.97 -24.61
N PRO A 285 0.72 -15.64 -25.75
CA PRO A 285 0.32 -14.50 -26.58
C PRO A 285 -1.16 -14.46 -26.99
N GLN A 286 -1.85 -15.61 -27.01
CA GLN A 286 -3.30 -15.69 -27.28
C GLN A 286 -4.16 -15.24 -26.09
N GLU A 287 -3.60 -15.25 -24.88
CA GLU A 287 -4.22 -14.79 -23.64
C GLU A 287 -3.83 -13.35 -23.29
N ALA A 288 -3.08 -12.69 -24.17
CA ALA A 288 -2.73 -11.28 -24.06
C ALA A 288 -3.99 -10.40 -23.92
N LEU A 289 -3.88 -9.35 -23.10
CA LEU A 289 -5.00 -8.44 -22.87
C LEU A 289 -5.32 -7.66 -24.17
N ASP A 290 -6.59 -7.69 -24.62
CA ASP A 290 -7.00 -6.94 -25.81
C ASP A 290 -6.86 -5.42 -25.54
N LYS A 291 -6.18 -4.69 -26.44
CA LYS A 291 -5.99 -3.23 -26.43
C LYS A 291 -7.30 -2.45 -26.24
N ARG A 292 -8.46 -3.05 -26.51
CA ARG A 292 -9.78 -2.42 -26.47
C ARG A 292 -10.44 -2.32 -25.10
N ARG A 293 -9.78 -2.73 -24.02
CA ARG A 293 -10.32 -2.69 -22.64
C ARG A 293 -9.70 -1.60 -21.74
N TRP A 294 -8.96 -0.66 -22.33
CA TRP A 294 -8.28 0.45 -21.67
C TRP A 294 -8.88 1.77 -22.13
#